data_AF-A0A034V1S0-F1
#
_entry.id   AF-A0A034V1S0-F1
#
_cell.length_a   1.000
_cell.length_b   1.000
_cell.length_c   1.000
_cell.angle_alpha   90.00
_cell.angle_beta   90.00
_cell.angle_gamma   90.00
#
_symmetry.space_group_name_H-M   'P 1'
#
loop_
_entity.id
_entity.type
_entity.pdbx_description
1 polymer ?
#
loop_
_entity_poly.entity_id
_entity_poly.type
_entity_poly.pdbx_seq_one_letter_code
_entity_poly.pdbx_strand_id
1 'polypeptide(L)'
;GEHLLIDAWLPNYLETCTPVEQDRSLEALHLIFGKLQRNEALIESNSELLKALNALVLPFVKQQFAYGYSQWLPQLAADFSTQACTVPDTQTFQKLFNCFIEAPVACRQALPQYLNKVLQTERAALIEPNVVIHVWLKSLVQLTAVNEDVAQLTRYVSQLAEFRMMTDNLSPEELLQAKEPLCVFIAAVGKHYDACAAHHQRRFRIADNLNAYLRNFDKWLQVDLKQEKTEVAFRFYSFLAIVIYNCAHIVYTKSKVNCFFHVVMTRFVLPTNVQMGKAPDGKLAQVVHKIWPVLVQGIGKLNFKADPYISKTLTDLIQKWTPHFKISPNAKMVARPFVSCLQSDNAELSLFVFEKLTSLFLATQRRQADPNACLVVTIFQEVIESIDANNISDDILTKRLETFMKATSLLMLEHIMMVDEVVPSRSLLLDLFKRIVSSATYKRAAGLQQLLAEHLRLLTKKHLAYYTFFFFELLQRLAQFTPDTILQIMDFLLAEMRVVEQKRGAGEDNRMRGCLQKLQQTLKGAR
;
A
#
# COMPACT_ATOMS: atom_id res chain seq x y z
N GLY A 1 -51.94 -29.45 5.30
CA GLY A 1 -52.50 -28.62 6.37
C GLY A 1 -51.46 -27.66 6.94
N GLU A 2 -50.22 -28.10 7.14
CA GLU A 2 -49.16 -27.29 7.79
C GLU A 2 -48.83 -25.96 7.07
N HIS A 3 -49.01 -25.89 5.74
CA HIS A 3 -48.85 -24.64 4.98
C HIS A 3 -49.77 -23.51 5.46
N LEU A 4 -50.92 -23.82 6.07
CA LEU A 4 -51.85 -22.82 6.63
C LEU A 4 -51.29 -22.12 7.87
N LEU A 5 -50.25 -22.68 8.49
CA LEU A 5 -49.55 -22.03 9.61
C LEU A 5 -48.59 -20.93 9.13
N ILE A 6 -48.20 -20.96 7.85
CA ILE A 6 -47.34 -19.95 7.22
C ILE A 6 -48.25 -19.00 6.44
N ASP A 7 -48.74 -17.97 7.13
CA ASP A 7 -49.63 -16.94 6.56
C ASP A 7 -49.14 -15.53 6.94
N ALA A 8 -49.85 -14.48 6.53
CA ALA A 8 -49.48 -13.07 6.66
C ALA A 8 -49.17 -12.63 8.10
N TRP A 9 -49.60 -13.38 9.12
CA TRP A 9 -49.25 -13.09 10.52
C TRP A 9 -47.74 -13.26 10.79
N LEU A 10 -47.07 -14.20 10.12
CA LEU A 10 -45.69 -14.57 10.43
C LEU A 10 -44.69 -13.47 10.01
N PRO A 11 -44.75 -12.89 8.80
CA PRO A 11 -43.91 -11.74 8.44
C PRO A 11 -44.13 -10.55 9.37
N ASN A 12 -45.40 -10.23 9.67
CA ASN A 12 -45.75 -9.13 10.58
C ASN A 12 -45.18 -9.36 11.99
N TYR A 13 -45.23 -10.59 12.49
CA TYR A 13 -44.62 -10.96 13.76
C TYR A 13 -43.09 -10.81 13.71
N LEU A 14 -42.44 -11.35 12.68
CA LEU A 14 -40.99 -11.27 12.51
C LEU A 14 -40.48 -9.82 12.43
N GLU A 15 -41.26 -8.89 11.89
CA GLU A 15 -40.92 -7.47 11.83
C GLU A 15 -41.12 -6.71 13.15
N THR A 16 -42.04 -7.17 14.01
CA THR A 16 -42.46 -6.42 15.22
C THR A 16 -41.98 -7.03 16.53
N CYS A 17 -41.59 -8.32 16.52
CA CYS A 17 -41.13 -9.03 17.71
C CYS A 17 -39.76 -8.56 18.20
N THR A 18 -39.41 -8.97 19.43
CA THR A 18 -38.09 -8.68 19.99
C THR A 18 -36.99 -9.45 19.25
N PRO A 19 -35.73 -8.99 19.26
CA PRO A 19 -34.63 -9.70 18.59
C PRO A 19 -34.45 -11.16 19.04
N VAL A 20 -34.72 -11.46 20.31
CA VAL A 20 -34.63 -12.83 20.86
C VAL A 20 -35.74 -13.73 20.32
N GLU A 21 -36.96 -13.21 20.23
CA GLU A 21 -38.09 -13.92 19.66
C GLU A 21 -37.89 -14.16 18.17
N GLN A 22 -37.42 -13.12 17.44
CA GLN A 22 -37.06 -13.22 16.04
C GLN A 22 -36.04 -14.33 15.82
N ASP A 23 -34.96 -14.38 16.60
CA ASP A 23 -33.91 -15.39 16.46
C ASP A 23 -34.44 -16.82 16.68
N ARG A 24 -35.31 -17.02 17.68
CA ARG A 24 -35.99 -18.32 17.92
C ARG A 24 -36.95 -18.70 16.80
N SER A 25 -37.67 -17.74 16.24
CA SER A 25 -38.56 -17.99 15.10
C SER A 25 -37.75 -18.37 13.85
N LEU A 26 -36.60 -17.72 13.62
CA LEU A 26 -35.70 -18.06 12.53
C LEU A 26 -35.08 -19.46 12.72
N GLU A 27 -34.69 -19.82 13.95
CA GLU A 27 -34.27 -21.18 14.29
C GLU A 27 -35.38 -22.20 13.99
N ALA A 28 -36.61 -21.94 14.43
CA ALA A 28 -37.74 -22.84 14.17
C ALA A 28 -37.99 -23.02 12.67
N LEU A 29 -37.92 -21.95 11.89
CA LEU A 29 -38.01 -21.99 10.43
C LEU A 29 -36.89 -22.83 9.80
N HIS A 30 -35.66 -22.72 10.31
CA HIS A 30 -34.53 -23.53 9.86
C HIS A 30 -34.76 -25.01 10.16
N LEU A 31 -35.29 -25.35 11.34
CA LEU A 31 -35.63 -26.72 11.71
C LEU A 31 -36.72 -27.32 10.82
N ILE A 32 -37.69 -26.51 10.34
CA ILE A 32 -38.68 -26.95 9.35
C ILE A 32 -37.97 -27.37 8.05
N PHE A 33 -37.06 -26.54 7.53
CA PHE A 33 -36.26 -26.90 6.35
C PHE A 33 -35.43 -28.17 6.59
N GLY A 34 -34.78 -28.31 7.75
CA GLY A 34 -34.02 -29.50 8.10
C GLY A 34 -34.86 -30.78 8.12
N LYS A 35 -36.13 -30.70 8.54
CA LYS A 35 -37.07 -31.84 8.48
C LYS A 35 -37.50 -32.17 7.05
N LEU A 36 -37.76 -31.15 6.23
CA LEU A 36 -38.11 -31.32 4.82
C LEU A 36 -36.96 -31.95 4.01
N GLN A 37 -35.71 -31.56 4.30
CA GLN A 37 -34.52 -32.07 3.62
C GLN A 37 -34.23 -33.56 3.89
N ARG A 38 -34.57 -34.09 5.07
CA ARG A 38 -34.25 -35.48 5.46
C ARG A 38 -35.16 -36.53 4.84
N ASN A 39 -36.27 -36.13 4.21
CA ASN A 39 -37.26 -37.04 3.65
C ASN A 39 -37.66 -36.57 2.25
N GLU A 40 -37.01 -37.10 1.21
CA GLU A 40 -37.31 -36.74 -0.18
C GLU A 40 -38.77 -37.00 -0.57
N ALA A 41 -39.39 -38.07 -0.03
CA ALA A 41 -40.82 -38.37 -0.20
C ALA A 41 -41.75 -37.26 0.38
N LEU A 42 -41.24 -36.43 1.28
CA LEU A 42 -41.98 -35.29 1.84
C LEU A 42 -41.92 -34.03 0.96
N ILE A 43 -41.04 -33.96 -0.04
CA ILE A 43 -40.85 -32.72 -0.82
C ILE A 43 -42.04 -32.47 -1.75
N GLU A 44 -42.48 -33.49 -2.50
CA GLU A 44 -43.66 -33.36 -3.39
C GLU A 44 -44.95 -33.14 -2.59
N SER A 45 -45.09 -33.86 -1.46
CA SER A 45 -46.25 -33.77 -0.57
C SER A 45 -46.32 -32.46 0.24
N ASN A 46 -45.21 -31.72 0.36
CA ASN A 46 -45.14 -30.42 1.04
C ASN A 46 -44.83 -29.25 0.09
N SER A 47 -45.09 -29.41 -1.20
CA SER A 47 -44.92 -28.35 -2.22
C SER A 47 -45.64 -27.04 -1.84
N GLU A 48 -46.85 -27.12 -1.28
CA GLU A 48 -47.61 -25.94 -0.82
C GLU A 48 -46.98 -25.24 0.38
N LEU A 49 -46.33 -25.98 1.29
CA LEU A 49 -45.59 -25.38 2.41
C LEU A 49 -44.36 -24.62 1.92
N LEU A 50 -43.62 -25.20 0.97
CA LEU A 50 -42.47 -24.53 0.36
C LEU A 50 -42.87 -23.29 -0.44
N LYS A 51 -44.02 -23.31 -1.13
CA LYS A 51 -44.60 -22.12 -1.78
C LYS A 51 -44.92 -21.03 -0.76
N ALA A 52 -45.59 -21.38 0.35
CA ALA A 52 -45.92 -20.42 1.41
C ALA A 52 -44.67 -19.79 2.04
N LEU A 53 -43.64 -20.60 2.34
CA LEU A 53 -42.34 -20.11 2.83
C LEU A 53 -41.65 -19.17 1.82
N ASN A 54 -41.66 -19.51 0.52
CA ASN A 54 -41.08 -18.66 -0.52
C ASN A 54 -41.86 -17.34 -0.72
N ALA A 55 -43.18 -17.35 -0.59
CA ALA A 55 -44.00 -16.18 -0.79
C ALA A 55 -43.94 -15.21 0.40
N LEU A 56 -43.94 -15.74 1.63
CA LEU A 56 -44.13 -14.94 2.84
C LEU A 56 -42.85 -14.73 3.64
N VAL A 57 -41.98 -15.73 3.75
CA VAL A 57 -40.79 -15.67 4.62
C VAL A 57 -39.54 -15.23 3.87
N LEU A 58 -39.33 -15.68 2.64
CA LEU A 58 -38.15 -15.33 1.84
C LEU A 58 -37.96 -13.81 1.65
N PRO A 59 -38.99 -12.97 1.41
CA PRO A 59 -38.80 -11.52 1.31
C PRO A 59 -38.18 -10.92 2.58
N PHE A 60 -38.67 -11.35 3.75
CA PHE A 60 -38.13 -10.95 5.05
C PHE A 60 -36.68 -11.40 5.20
N VAL A 61 -36.35 -12.67 4.86
CA VAL A 61 -34.97 -13.18 4.93
C VAL A 61 -34.05 -12.39 4.00
N LYS A 62 -34.47 -12.03 2.78
CA LYS A 62 -33.67 -11.20 1.86
C LYS A 62 -33.37 -9.83 2.46
N GLN A 63 -34.36 -9.19 3.08
CA GLN A 63 -34.18 -7.89 3.72
C GLN A 63 -33.26 -7.99 4.95
N GLN A 64 -33.55 -8.92 5.86
CA GLN A 64 -32.78 -9.09 7.09
C GLN A 64 -31.38 -9.66 6.84
N PHE A 65 -31.15 -10.44 5.79
CA PHE A 65 -29.80 -10.88 5.44
C PHE A 65 -28.89 -9.68 5.15
N ALA A 66 -29.41 -8.61 4.54
CA ALA A 66 -28.64 -7.39 4.30
C ALA A 66 -28.41 -6.57 5.58
N TYR A 67 -29.41 -6.44 6.47
CA TYR A 67 -29.35 -5.45 7.57
C TYR A 67 -29.31 -6.04 8.99
N GLY A 68 -29.64 -7.30 9.15
CA GLY A 68 -29.78 -7.99 10.44
C GLY A 68 -28.47 -8.63 10.94
N TYR A 69 -28.54 -9.14 12.18
CA TYR A 69 -27.39 -9.70 12.92
C TYR A 69 -27.62 -11.13 13.43
N SER A 70 -28.72 -11.78 13.06
CA SER A 70 -29.01 -13.15 13.50
C SER A 70 -28.08 -14.17 12.83
N GLN A 71 -27.65 -15.14 13.63
CA GLN A 71 -26.82 -16.26 13.18
C GLN A 71 -27.59 -17.31 12.37
N TRP A 72 -28.92 -17.18 12.22
CA TRP A 72 -29.77 -18.12 11.48
C TRP A 72 -30.14 -17.62 10.07
N LEU A 73 -29.99 -16.31 9.83
CA LEU A 73 -30.30 -15.72 8.52
C LEU A 73 -29.46 -16.33 7.39
N PRO A 74 -28.14 -16.56 7.55
CA PRO A 74 -27.34 -17.23 6.50
C PRO A 74 -27.77 -18.67 6.20
N GLN A 75 -28.22 -19.39 7.22
CA GLN A 75 -28.60 -20.79 7.17
C GLN A 75 -29.94 -20.91 6.46
N LEU A 76 -30.90 -20.07 6.83
CA LEU A 76 -32.18 -19.95 6.13
C LEU A 76 -31.98 -19.53 4.67
N ALA A 77 -31.15 -18.52 4.40
CA ALA A 77 -30.84 -18.11 3.03
C ALA A 77 -30.27 -19.29 2.22
N ALA A 78 -29.39 -20.10 2.83
CA ALA A 78 -28.83 -21.29 2.20
C ALA A 78 -29.87 -22.39 2.00
N ASP A 79 -30.79 -22.60 2.94
CA ASP A 79 -31.88 -23.57 2.80
C ASP A 79 -32.82 -23.18 1.65
N PHE A 80 -33.25 -21.91 1.59
CA PHE A 80 -34.05 -21.39 0.48
C PHE A 80 -33.33 -21.54 -0.86
N SER A 81 -32.02 -21.30 -0.91
CA SER A 81 -31.23 -21.49 -2.12
C SER A 81 -31.16 -22.96 -2.50
N THR A 82 -30.88 -23.85 -1.56
CA THR A 82 -30.72 -25.30 -1.80
C THR A 82 -32.02 -25.92 -2.32
N GLN A 83 -33.15 -25.48 -1.76
CA GLN A 83 -34.50 -25.91 -2.13
C GLN A 83 -35.08 -25.16 -3.34
N ALA A 84 -34.32 -24.26 -3.96
CA ALA A 84 -34.78 -23.58 -5.17
C ALA A 84 -35.08 -24.59 -6.30
N CYS A 85 -36.16 -24.36 -7.05
CA CYS A 85 -36.67 -25.23 -8.12
C CYS A 85 -37.16 -26.63 -7.71
N THR A 86 -37.27 -26.98 -6.42
CA THR A 86 -37.90 -28.24 -6.01
C THR A 86 -39.42 -28.21 -6.18
N VAL A 87 -40.00 -27.01 -6.33
CA VAL A 87 -41.44 -26.80 -6.54
C VAL A 87 -41.67 -25.84 -7.72
N PRO A 88 -42.68 -26.10 -8.59
CA PRO A 88 -43.08 -25.15 -9.63
C PRO A 88 -43.37 -23.75 -9.07
N ASP A 89 -43.14 -22.72 -9.88
CA ASP A 89 -43.39 -21.29 -9.55
C ASP A 89 -42.50 -20.67 -8.46
N THR A 90 -41.43 -21.35 -8.05
CA THR A 90 -40.41 -20.80 -7.13
C THR A 90 -39.19 -20.21 -7.87
N GLN A 91 -38.42 -19.37 -7.19
CA GLN A 91 -37.22 -18.76 -7.80
C GLN A 91 -36.14 -19.81 -8.08
N THR A 92 -35.32 -19.57 -9.11
CA THR A 92 -34.21 -20.46 -9.43
C THR A 92 -33.04 -20.32 -8.46
N PHE A 93 -32.25 -21.39 -8.32
CA PHE A 93 -31.05 -21.39 -7.46
C PHE A 93 -30.15 -20.19 -7.79
N GLN A 94 -29.81 -19.98 -9.06
CA GLN A 94 -28.95 -18.87 -9.50
C GLN A 94 -29.50 -17.50 -9.14
N LYS A 95 -30.84 -17.30 -9.24
CA LYS A 95 -31.46 -16.02 -8.86
C LYS A 95 -31.33 -15.76 -7.36
N LEU A 96 -31.59 -16.77 -6.52
CA LEU A 96 -31.46 -16.64 -5.06
C LEU A 96 -30.00 -16.53 -4.63
N PHE A 97 -29.12 -17.36 -5.21
CA PHE A 97 -27.70 -17.32 -4.93
C PHE A 97 -27.09 -15.95 -5.23
N ASN A 98 -27.35 -15.40 -6.42
CA ASN A 98 -26.86 -14.07 -6.77
C ASN A 98 -27.48 -12.98 -5.87
N CYS A 99 -28.76 -13.10 -5.50
CA CYS A 99 -29.41 -12.17 -4.58
C CYS A 99 -28.70 -12.08 -3.21
N PHE A 100 -28.27 -13.21 -2.65
CA PHE A 100 -27.59 -13.23 -1.35
C PHE A 100 -26.10 -12.90 -1.45
N ILE A 101 -25.40 -13.38 -2.47
CA ILE A 101 -23.96 -13.11 -2.66
C ILE A 101 -23.68 -11.62 -2.90
N GLU A 102 -24.55 -10.94 -3.66
CA GLU A 102 -24.40 -9.52 -3.97
C GLU A 102 -24.99 -8.59 -2.90
N ALA A 103 -25.62 -9.14 -1.86
CA ALA A 103 -26.27 -8.36 -0.82
C ALA A 103 -25.25 -7.51 -0.02
N PRO A 104 -25.55 -6.22 0.25
CA PRO A 104 -24.76 -5.39 1.15
C PRO A 104 -25.01 -5.80 2.60
N VAL A 105 -24.34 -6.85 3.05
CA VAL A 105 -24.44 -7.40 4.42
C VAL A 105 -23.82 -6.47 5.46
N ALA A 106 -24.61 -6.10 6.46
CA ALA A 106 -24.17 -5.45 7.69
C ALA A 106 -23.33 -6.43 8.55
N CYS A 107 -23.77 -7.68 8.68
CA CYS A 107 -23.03 -8.73 9.36
C CYS A 107 -22.00 -9.38 8.44
N ARG A 108 -20.71 -9.14 8.69
CA ARG A 108 -19.59 -9.65 7.87
C ARG A 108 -19.48 -11.18 7.83
N GLN A 109 -20.01 -11.86 8.85
CA GLN A 109 -20.01 -13.33 8.93
C GLN A 109 -21.12 -13.97 8.09
N ALA A 110 -22.14 -13.21 7.69
CA ALA A 110 -23.30 -13.76 7.01
C ALA A 110 -22.96 -14.38 5.64
N LEU A 111 -22.12 -13.72 4.85
CA LEU A 111 -21.69 -14.23 3.55
C LEU A 111 -20.88 -15.52 3.62
N PRO A 112 -19.80 -15.61 4.43
CA PRO A 112 -19.04 -16.86 4.52
C PRO A 112 -19.85 -18.01 5.12
N GLN A 113 -20.73 -17.75 6.09
CA GLN A 113 -21.65 -18.76 6.64
C GLN A 113 -22.63 -19.29 5.58
N TYR A 114 -23.28 -18.39 4.84
CA TYR A 114 -24.17 -18.73 3.74
C TYR A 114 -23.45 -19.60 2.72
N LEU A 115 -22.27 -19.17 2.26
CA LEU A 115 -21.52 -19.88 1.24
C LEU A 115 -21.04 -21.26 1.72
N ASN A 116 -20.50 -21.37 2.94
CA ASN A 116 -20.10 -22.66 3.52
C ASN A 116 -21.26 -23.65 3.53
N LYS A 117 -22.47 -23.19 3.90
CA LYS A 117 -23.65 -24.05 3.96
C LYS A 117 -24.08 -24.53 2.57
N VAL A 118 -24.11 -23.65 1.56
CA VAL A 118 -24.47 -24.04 0.19
C VAL A 118 -23.42 -24.98 -0.41
N LEU A 119 -22.12 -24.77 -0.13
CA LEU A 119 -21.03 -25.62 -0.62
C LEU A 119 -21.05 -27.05 -0.05
N GLN A 120 -21.77 -27.29 1.04
CA GLN A 120 -21.98 -28.63 1.61
C GLN A 120 -23.12 -29.41 0.91
N THR A 121 -23.78 -28.83 -0.09
CA THR A 121 -24.92 -29.43 -0.78
C THR A 121 -24.57 -29.82 -2.21
N GLU A 122 -25.42 -30.62 -2.86
CA GLU A 122 -25.26 -30.98 -4.27
C GLU A 122 -25.32 -29.76 -5.21
N ARG A 123 -25.93 -28.65 -4.76
CA ARG A 123 -25.97 -27.39 -5.51
C ARG A 123 -24.60 -26.73 -5.64
N ALA A 124 -23.59 -27.17 -4.89
CA ALA A 124 -22.20 -26.68 -5.01
C ALA A 124 -21.66 -26.79 -6.44
N ALA A 125 -22.06 -27.82 -7.19
CA ALA A 125 -21.65 -28.02 -8.59
C ALA A 125 -22.15 -26.92 -9.54
N LEU A 126 -23.15 -26.15 -9.13
CA LEU A 126 -23.74 -25.05 -9.91
C LEU A 126 -23.09 -23.68 -9.63
N ILE A 127 -22.14 -23.63 -8.68
CA ILE A 127 -21.45 -22.40 -8.28
C ILE A 127 -20.14 -22.28 -9.04
N GLU A 128 -19.93 -21.12 -9.66
CA GLU A 128 -18.66 -20.82 -10.30
C GLU A 128 -17.52 -20.68 -9.26
N PRO A 129 -16.37 -21.35 -9.45
CA PRO A 129 -15.22 -21.26 -8.54
C PRO A 129 -14.76 -19.82 -8.28
N ASN A 130 -14.91 -18.94 -9.27
CA ASN A 130 -14.53 -17.54 -9.19
C ASN A 130 -15.33 -16.77 -8.12
N VAL A 131 -16.60 -17.10 -7.94
CA VAL A 131 -17.45 -16.51 -6.90
C VAL A 131 -16.99 -16.96 -5.51
N VAL A 132 -16.63 -18.24 -5.38
CA VAL A 132 -16.13 -18.80 -4.11
C VAL A 132 -14.83 -18.10 -3.70
N ILE A 133 -13.87 -17.95 -4.62
CA ILE A 133 -12.61 -17.26 -4.35
C ILE A 133 -12.85 -15.77 -4.05
N HIS A 134 -13.75 -15.10 -4.77
CA HIS A 134 -14.13 -13.72 -4.51
C HIS A 134 -14.65 -13.51 -3.07
N VAL A 135 -15.61 -14.31 -2.63
CA VAL A 135 -16.18 -14.23 -1.27
C VAL A 135 -15.13 -14.58 -0.22
N TRP A 136 -14.28 -15.57 -0.49
CA TRP A 136 -13.17 -15.93 0.40
C TRP A 136 -12.17 -14.78 0.58
N LEU A 137 -11.74 -14.12 -0.50
CA LEU A 137 -10.85 -12.96 -0.43
C LEU A 137 -11.50 -11.80 0.33
N LYS A 138 -12.76 -11.47 0.00
CA LYS A 138 -13.54 -10.45 0.73
C LYS A 138 -13.59 -10.77 2.23
N SER A 139 -13.83 -12.03 2.57
CA SER A 139 -13.91 -12.50 3.96
C SER A 139 -12.55 -12.43 4.66
N LEU A 140 -11.45 -12.78 4.01
CA LEU A 140 -10.10 -12.61 4.56
C LEU A 140 -9.72 -11.14 4.83
N VAL A 141 -10.27 -10.20 4.07
CA VAL A 141 -10.05 -8.77 4.27
C VAL A 141 -10.91 -8.24 5.44
N GLN A 142 -12.19 -8.63 5.46
CA GLN A 142 -13.16 -8.13 6.44
C GLN A 142 -13.01 -8.81 7.82
N LEU A 143 -12.71 -10.10 7.82
CA LEU A 143 -12.54 -10.97 8.99
C LEU A 143 -11.06 -11.33 9.17
N THR A 144 -10.75 -12.22 10.11
CA THR A 144 -9.41 -12.78 10.30
C THR A 144 -9.38 -14.22 9.83
N ALA A 145 -8.20 -14.73 9.46
CA ALA A 145 -8.01 -16.14 9.07
C ALA A 145 -8.36 -17.15 10.19
N VAL A 146 -8.38 -16.70 11.44
CA VAL A 146 -8.73 -17.51 12.62
C VAL A 146 -10.25 -17.73 12.74
N ASN A 147 -11.06 -16.92 12.05
CA ASN A 147 -12.51 -17.13 12.05
C ASN A 147 -12.86 -18.49 11.40
N GLU A 148 -13.71 -19.26 12.07
CA GLU A 148 -14.04 -20.65 11.68
C GLU A 148 -14.64 -20.73 10.28
N ASP A 149 -15.54 -19.82 9.93
CA ASP A 149 -16.18 -19.79 8.61
C ASP A 149 -15.16 -19.51 7.50
N VAL A 150 -14.22 -18.61 7.76
CA VAL A 150 -13.12 -18.31 6.82
C VAL A 150 -12.13 -19.47 6.71
N ALA A 151 -11.79 -20.13 7.83
CA ALA A 151 -10.93 -21.29 7.83
C ALA A 151 -11.56 -22.46 7.04
N GLN A 152 -12.88 -22.65 7.18
CA GLN A 152 -13.62 -23.64 6.40
C GLN A 152 -13.63 -23.31 4.91
N LEU A 153 -13.90 -22.05 4.53
CA LEU A 153 -13.80 -21.61 3.14
C LEU A 153 -12.40 -21.81 2.57
N THR A 154 -11.36 -21.55 3.37
CA THR A 154 -9.96 -21.73 2.95
C THR A 154 -9.67 -23.17 2.59
N ARG A 155 -10.21 -24.14 3.34
CA ARG A 155 -10.09 -25.58 3.01
C ARG A 155 -10.75 -25.89 1.67
N TYR A 156 -11.98 -25.41 1.44
CA TYR A 156 -12.66 -25.59 0.15
C TYR A 156 -11.89 -24.97 -1.01
N VAL A 157 -11.46 -23.71 -0.86
CA VAL A 157 -10.73 -22.97 -1.90
C VAL A 157 -9.43 -23.68 -2.29
N SER A 158 -8.68 -24.22 -1.32
CA SER A 158 -7.43 -24.95 -1.59
C SER A 158 -7.60 -26.21 -2.46
N GLN A 159 -8.82 -26.75 -2.54
CA GLN A 159 -9.14 -27.93 -3.34
C GLN A 159 -9.61 -27.58 -4.76
N LEU A 160 -9.96 -26.33 -5.04
CA LEU A 160 -10.44 -25.90 -6.35
C LEU A 160 -9.34 -26.02 -7.41
N ALA A 161 -9.69 -26.58 -8.57
CA ALA A 161 -8.79 -26.62 -9.73
C ALA A 161 -8.34 -25.21 -10.14
N GLU A 162 -9.26 -24.24 -10.05
CA GLU A 162 -9.02 -22.82 -10.31
C GLU A 162 -7.92 -22.25 -9.40
N PHE A 163 -7.95 -22.59 -8.11
CA PHE A 163 -6.92 -22.16 -7.15
C PHE A 163 -5.53 -22.71 -7.51
N ARG A 164 -5.44 -23.99 -7.87
CA ARG A 164 -4.17 -24.63 -8.28
C ARG A 164 -3.63 -24.01 -9.55
N MET A 165 -4.51 -23.70 -10.50
CA MET A 165 -4.16 -23.06 -11.76
C MET A 165 -3.56 -21.65 -11.55
N MET A 166 -4.09 -20.92 -10.56
CA MET A 166 -3.66 -19.57 -10.21
C MET A 166 -2.33 -19.51 -9.43
N THR A 167 -1.98 -20.56 -8.67
CA THR A 167 -0.89 -20.53 -7.66
C THR A 167 0.28 -21.48 -7.93
N ASP A 168 0.31 -22.14 -9.09
CA ASP A 168 1.31 -23.15 -9.46
C ASP A 168 1.48 -24.30 -8.46
N ASN A 169 0.36 -24.83 -7.96
CA ASN A 169 0.33 -25.91 -6.95
C ASN A 169 0.92 -25.51 -5.59
N LEU A 170 0.66 -24.28 -5.12
CA LEU A 170 0.86 -23.90 -3.72
C LEU A 170 0.23 -24.96 -2.79
N SER A 171 0.98 -25.40 -1.77
CA SER A 171 0.49 -26.48 -0.91
C SER A 171 -0.71 -26.01 -0.07
N PRO A 172 -1.79 -26.81 0.02
CA PRO A 172 -2.94 -26.49 0.87
C PRO A 172 -2.56 -26.31 2.35
N GLU A 173 -1.56 -27.06 2.83
CA GLU A 173 -1.09 -26.99 4.22
C GLU A 173 -0.42 -25.66 4.53
N GLU A 174 0.42 -25.15 3.61
CA GLU A 174 1.05 -23.84 3.73
C GLU A 174 -0.01 -22.74 3.83
N LEU A 175 -1.08 -22.80 3.03
CA LEU A 175 -2.16 -21.83 3.08
C LEU A 175 -2.95 -21.88 4.40
N LEU A 176 -3.23 -23.09 4.90
CA LEU A 176 -4.02 -23.28 6.13
C LEU A 176 -3.25 -22.94 7.40
N GLN A 177 -1.94 -23.13 7.41
CA GLN A 177 -1.07 -22.79 8.54
C GLN A 177 -0.57 -21.34 8.49
N ALA A 178 -0.73 -20.66 7.35
CA ALA A 178 -0.32 -19.28 7.21
C ALA A 178 -1.11 -18.35 8.15
N LYS A 179 -0.37 -17.50 8.87
CA LYS A 179 -0.97 -16.41 9.66
C LYS A 179 -1.75 -15.42 8.78
N GLU A 180 -1.27 -15.23 7.54
CA GLU A 180 -1.84 -14.29 6.56
C GLU A 180 -2.09 -15.00 5.21
N PRO A 181 -3.11 -15.86 5.08
CA PRO A 181 -3.38 -16.63 3.86
C PRO A 181 -3.59 -15.75 2.63
N LEU A 182 -4.18 -14.57 2.82
CA LEU A 182 -4.35 -13.56 1.77
C LEU A 182 -3.01 -13.16 1.14
N CYS A 183 -2.00 -12.92 1.98
CA CYS A 183 -0.67 -12.52 1.51
C CYS A 183 -0.02 -13.67 0.73
N VAL A 184 -0.10 -14.90 1.25
CA VAL A 184 0.46 -16.10 0.61
C VAL A 184 -0.18 -16.33 -0.76
N PHE A 185 -1.51 -16.28 -0.85
CA PHE A 185 -2.23 -16.44 -2.11
C PHE A 185 -1.83 -15.38 -3.15
N ILE A 186 -1.91 -14.10 -2.78
CA ILE A 186 -1.61 -13.00 -3.70
C ILE A 186 -0.15 -13.00 -4.14
N ALA A 187 0.78 -13.35 -3.25
CA ALA A 187 2.19 -13.53 -3.60
C ALA A 187 2.41 -14.71 -4.55
N ALA A 188 1.74 -15.84 -4.34
CA ALA A 188 1.80 -17.00 -5.23
C ALA A 188 1.26 -16.68 -6.62
N VAL A 189 0.13 -15.98 -6.72
CA VAL A 189 -0.44 -15.52 -8.01
C VAL A 189 0.53 -14.61 -8.76
N GLY A 190 1.13 -13.63 -8.07
CA GLY A 190 2.11 -12.72 -8.67
C GLY A 190 3.34 -13.46 -9.22
N LYS A 191 3.94 -14.33 -8.39
CA LYS A 191 5.09 -15.16 -8.78
C LYS A 191 4.77 -16.06 -9.98
N HIS A 192 3.59 -16.68 -9.97
CA HIS A 192 3.15 -17.54 -11.06
C HIS A 192 2.97 -16.78 -12.37
N TYR A 193 2.37 -15.59 -12.30
CA TYR A 193 2.21 -14.72 -13.46
C TYR A 193 3.56 -14.33 -14.08
N ASP A 194 4.54 -13.99 -13.23
CA ASP A 194 5.89 -13.62 -13.67
C ASP A 194 6.64 -14.84 -14.25
N ALA A 195 6.50 -16.02 -13.66
CA ALA A 195 7.06 -17.28 -14.17
C ALA A 195 6.48 -17.66 -15.54
N CYS A 196 5.23 -17.28 -15.82
CA CYS A 196 4.56 -17.53 -17.10
C CYS A 196 4.93 -16.51 -18.20
N ALA A 197 6.05 -15.78 -18.10
CA ALA A 197 6.42 -14.69 -19.01
C ALA A 197 6.26 -15.03 -20.51
N ALA A 198 6.62 -16.25 -20.92
CA ALA A 198 6.57 -16.74 -22.30
C ALA A 198 5.18 -17.26 -22.76
N HIS A 199 4.25 -17.51 -21.84
CA HIS A 199 2.94 -18.10 -22.14
C HIS A 199 1.81 -17.07 -22.03
N HIS A 200 1.64 -16.26 -23.09
CA HIS A 200 0.67 -15.16 -23.11
C HIS A 200 -0.77 -15.56 -22.75
N GLN A 201 -1.26 -16.70 -23.24
CA GLN A 201 -2.61 -17.17 -22.93
C GLN A 201 -2.80 -17.50 -21.44
N ARG A 202 -1.78 -18.09 -20.80
CA ARG A 202 -1.81 -18.40 -19.37
C ARG A 202 -1.77 -17.13 -18.53
N ARG A 203 -0.91 -16.17 -18.89
CA ARG A 203 -0.88 -14.84 -18.26
C ARG A 203 -2.20 -14.11 -18.37
N PHE A 204 -2.83 -14.16 -19.54
CA PHE A 204 -4.15 -13.55 -19.74
C PHE A 204 -5.20 -14.15 -18.81
N ARG A 205 -5.28 -15.49 -18.72
CA ARG A 205 -6.23 -16.16 -17.81
C ARG A 205 -6.00 -15.81 -16.34
N ILE A 206 -4.75 -15.82 -15.87
CA ILE A 206 -4.40 -15.42 -14.50
C ILE A 206 -4.84 -13.97 -14.25
N ALA A 207 -4.59 -13.07 -15.21
CA ALA A 207 -4.95 -11.68 -15.09
C ALA A 207 -6.47 -11.47 -15.06
N ASP A 208 -7.21 -12.12 -15.95
CA ASP A 208 -8.67 -12.02 -16.04
C ASP A 208 -9.34 -12.54 -14.76
N ASN A 209 -8.91 -13.71 -14.29
CA ASN A 209 -9.39 -14.32 -13.05
C ASN A 209 -9.09 -13.46 -11.82
N LEU A 210 -7.86 -12.95 -11.67
CA LEU A 210 -7.55 -12.07 -10.54
C LEU A 210 -8.42 -10.81 -10.57
N ASN A 211 -8.62 -10.20 -11.74
CA ASN A 211 -9.52 -9.04 -11.86
C ASN A 211 -10.98 -9.39 -11.54
N ALA A 212 -11.45 -10.60 -11.88
CA ALA A 212 -12.76 -11.08 -11.49
C ALA A 212 -12.89 -11.25 -9.97
N TYR A 213 -11.86 -11.82 -9.31
CA TYR A 213 -11.85 -11.99 -7.85
C TYR A 213 -11.85 -10.65 -7.10
N LEU A 214 -11.20 -9.63 -7.67
CA LEU A 214 -11.10 -8.30 -7.08
C LEU A 214 -12.22 -7.35 -7.55
N ARG A 215 -13.22 -7.84 -8.29
CA ARG A 215 -14.33 -7.01 -8.75
C ARG A 215 -15.06 -6.37 -7.57
N ASN A 216 -15.46 -5.10 -7.69
CA ASN A 216 -16.19 -4.35 -6.66
C ASN A 216 -15.49 -4.29 -5.28
N PHE A 217 -14.16 -4.45 -5.22
CA PHE A 217 -13.42 -4.37 -3.96
C PHE A 217 -13.62 -3.03 -3.23
N ASP A 218 -13.91 -1.96 -3.97
CA ASP A 218 -14.20 -0.63 -3.45
C ASP A 218 -15.47 -0.58 -2.57
N LYS A 219 -16.32 -1.61 -2.66
CA LYS A 219 -17.52 -1.80 -1.82
C LYS A 219 -17.30 -2.74 -0.65
N TRP A 220 -16.09 -3.30 -0.47
CA TRP A 220 -15.81 -4.21 0.65
C TRP A 220 -15.62 -3.49 1.98
N LEU A 221 -15.43 -2.17 1.95
CA LEU A 221 -15.38 -1.33 3.13
C LEU A 221 -16.66 -0.51 3.24
N GLN A 222 -17.07 -0.18 4.47
CA GLN A 222 -18.20 0.72 4.67
C GLN A 222 -17.90 2.10 4.06
N VAL A 223 -18.95 2.77 3.59
CA VAL A 223 -18.83 4.06 2.89
C VAL A 223 -18.25 5.14 3.82
N ASP A 224 -18.53 5.08 5.11
CA ASP A 224 -17.97 5.99 6.12
C ASP A 224 -16.84 5.32 6.93
N LEU A 225 -15.60 5.66 6.58
CA LEU A 225 -14.40 5.24 7.31
C LEU A 225 -14.39 5.63 8.79
N LYS A 226 -15.18 6.64 9.21
CA LYS A 226 -15.25 7.05 10.62
C LYS A 226 -16.02 6.04 11.48
N GLN A 227 -16.97 5.33 10.88
CA GLN A 227 -17.75 4.28 11.54
C GLN A 227 -17.04 2.91 11.50
N GLU A 228 -15.99 2.80 10.69
CA GLU A 228 -15.27 1.56 10.47
C GLU A 228 -14.31 1.25 11.64
N LYS A 229 -14.25 -0.03 12.03
CA LYS A 229 -13.31 -0.46 13.07
C LYS A 229 -11.89 -0.28 12.52
N THR A 230 -11.00 0.32 13.33
CA THR A 230 -9.63 0.65 12.90
C THR A 230 -8.86 -0.57 12.36
N GLU A 231 -9.08 -1.75 12.94
CA GLU A 231 -8.45 -3.00 12.49
C GLU A 231 -8.90 -3.43 11.09
N VAL A 232 -10.18 -3.24 10.78
CA VAL A 232 -10.77 -3.60 9.48
C VAL A 232 -10.27 -2.64 8.41
N ALA A 233 -10.27 -1.34 8.72
CA ALA A 233 -9.66 -0.35 7.84
C ALA A 233 -8.17 -0.69 7.59
N PHE A 234 -7.41 -1.02 8.64
CA PHE A 234 -6.02 -1.42 8.47
C PHE A 234 -5.86 -2.65 7.57
N ARG A 235 -6.62 -3.74 7.80
CA ARG A 235 -6.59 -4.94 6.95
C ARG A 235 -6.96 -4.64 5.50
N PHE A 236 -7.97 -3.81 5.27
CA PHE A 236 -8.36 -3.38 3.92
C PHE A 236 -7.23 -2.65 3.21
N TYR A 237 -6.62 -1.65 3.85
CA TYR A 237 -5.50 -0.90 3.27
C TYR A 237 -4.25 -1.78 3.08
N SER A 238 -3.98 -2.71 3.99
CA SER A 238 -2.92 -3.72 3.83
C SER A 238 -3.18 -4.61 2.62
N PHE A 239 -4.41 -5.06 2.42
CA PHE A 239 -4.81 -5.81 1.22
C PHE A 239 -4.51 -5.04 -0.07
N LEU A 240 -4.88 -3.75 -0.15
CA LEU A 240 -4.57 -2.92 -1.32
C LEU A 240 -3.07 -2.90 -1.62
N ALA A 241 -2.26 -2.72 -0.57
CA ALA A 241 -0.81 -2.68 -0.68
C ALA A 241 -0.22 -4.04 -1.09
N ILE A 242 -0.70 -5.15 -0.53
CA ILE A 242 -0.27 -6.51 -0.85
C ILE A 242 -0.55 -6.84 -2.32
N VAL A 243 -1.74 -6.48 -2.82
CA VAL A 243 -2.11 -6.69 -4.24
C VAL A 243 -1.21 -5.88 -5.16
N ILE A 244 -0.99 -4.59 -4.86
CA ILE A 244 -0.09 -3.76 -5.68
C ILE A 244 1.35 -4.27 -5.60
N TYR A 245 1.81 -4.73 -4.44
CA TYR A 245 3.17 -5.21 -4.26
C TYR A 245 3.47 -6.47 -5.05
N ASN A 246 2.55 -7.44 -5.05
CA ASN A 246 2.80 -8.74 -5.69
C ASN A 246 2.28 -8.81 -7.13
N CYS A 247 1.22 -8.06 -7.46
CA CYS A 247 0.50 -8.20 -8.73
C CYS A 247 0.44 -6.91 -9.55
N ALA A 248 1.39 -5.97 -9.36
CA ALA A 248 1.40 -4.66 -10.02
C ALA A 248 1.13 -4.74 -11.53
N HIS A 249 1.83 -5.64 -12.24
CA HIS A 249 1.71 -5.83 -13.69
C HIS A 249 0.37 -6.41 -14.15
N ILE A 250 -0.40 -7.00 -13.22
CA ILE A 250 -1.73 -7.54 -13.49
C ILE A 250 -2.79 -6.47 -13.26
N VAL A 251 -2.67 -5.73 -12.16
CA VAL A 251 -3.72 -4.81 -11.67
C VAL A 251 -3.61 -3.40 -12.22
N TYR A 252 -2.46 -3.07 -12.82
CA TYR A 252 -2.27 -1.84 -13.58
C TYR A 252 -2.40 -2.11 -15.08
N THR A 253 -3.31 -1.38 -15.72
CA THR A 253 -3.41 -1.34 -17.18
C THR A 253 -3.35 0.11 -17.62
N LYS A 254 -2.35 0.45 -18.44
CA LYS A 254 -2.18 1.81 -18.95
C LYS A 254 -3.47 2.30 -19.63
N SER A 255 -3.85 3.54 -19.34
CA SER A 255 -5.07 4.20 -19.84
C SER A 255 -6.42 3.63 -19.36
N LYS A 256 -6.46 2.57 -18.55
CA LYS A 256 -7.71 2.01 -18.00
C LYS A 256 -8.02 2.61 -16.62
N VAL A 257 -8.87 3.63 -16.57
CA VAL A 257 -9.26 4.31 -15.32
C VAL A 257 -10.02 3.42 -14.33
N ASN A 258 -10.67 2.35 -14.81
CA ASN A 258 -11.40 1.42 -13.96
C ASN A 258 -10.56 0.20 -13.51
N CYS A 259 -9.24 0.19 -13.78
CA CYS A 259 -8.39 -0.87 -13.25
C CYS A 259 -8.22 -0.74 -11.74
N PHE A 260 -7.97 -1.85 -11.06
CA PHE A 260 -7.80 -1.91 -9.60
C PHE A 260 -6.78 -0.87 -9.12
N PHE A 261 -5.63 -0.76 -9.78
CA PHE A 261 -4.59 0.21 -9.42
C PHE A 261 -5.12 1.65 -9.38
N HIS A 262 -5.82 2.08 -10.43
CA HIS A 262 -6.31 3.46 -10.54
C HIS A 262 -7.37 3.76 -9.48
N VAL A 263 -8.30 2.82 -9.26
CA VAL A 263 -9.36 2.96 -8.24
C VAL A 263 -8.73 3.04 -6.84
N VAL A 264 -7.73 2.22 -6.54
CA VAL A 264 -6.98 2.29 -5.27
C VAL A 264 -6.32 3.66 -5.08
N MET A 265 -5.58 4.12 -6.08
CA MET A 265 -4.84 5.39 -5.98
C MET A 265 -5.78 6.58 -5.83
N THR A 266 -6.85 6.65 -6.61
CA THR A 266 -7.72 7.83 -6.64
C THR A 266 -8.74 7.89 -5.51
N ARG A 267 -9.24 6.75 -5.04
CA ARG A 267 -10.32 6.73 -4.02
C ARG A 267 -9.81 6.50 -2.60
N PHE A 268 -8.70 5.79 -2.42
CA PHE A 268 -8.24 5.36 -1.10
C PHE A 268 -6.88 5.95 -0.71
N VAL A 269 -5.89 5.94 -1.59
CA VAL A 269 -4.51 6.33 -1.22
C VAL A 269 -4.25 7.82 -1.44
N LEU A 270 -4.74 8.41 -2.53
CA LEU A 270 -4.64 9.82 -2.86
C LEU A 270 -6.05 10.39 -3.12
N PRO A 271 -6.94 10.39 -2.12
CA PRO A 271 -8.26 10.98 -2.27
C PRO A 271 -8.16 12.50 -2.53
N THR A 272 -9.21 13.10 -3.09
CA THR A 272 -9.25 14.52 -3.49
C THR A 272 -8.76 15.46 -2.40
N ASN A 273 -9.12 15.24 -1.13
CA ASN A 273 -8.66 16.06 0.00
C ASN A 273 -7.13 16.10 0.10
N VAL A 274 -6.48 14.93 0.01
CA VAL A 274 -5.02 14.79 0.09
C VAL A 274 -4.36 15.38 -1.15
N GLN A 275 -4.94 15.18 -2.35
CA GLN A 275 -4.43 15.80 -3.58
C GLN A 275 -4.42 17.33 -3.50
N MET A 276 -5.47 17.91 -2.89
CA MET A 276 -5.60 19.34 -2.63
C MET A 276 -4.72 19.85 -1.48
N GLY A 277 -3.90 18.99 -0.85
CA GLY A 277 -3.01 19.35 0.25
C GLY A 277 -3.72 19.60 1.58
N LYS A 278 -4.98 19.16 1.71
CA LYS A 278 -5.72 19.22 2.99
C LYS A 278 -5.30 18.05 3.88
N ALA A 279 -5.43 18.26 5.19
CA ALA A 279 -5.17 17.20 6.16
C ALA A 279 -6.08 15.99 5.90
N PRO A 280 -5.54 14.76 5.94
CA PRO A 280 -6.30 13.54 5.75
C PRO A 280 -7.26 13.31 6.93
N ASP A 281 -8.42 12.71 6.65
CA ASP A 281 -9.46 12.46 7.65
C ASP A 281 -9.07 11.33 8.63
N GLY A 282 -9.36 11.55 9.91
CA GLY A 282 -9.25 10.53 10.96
C GLY A 282 -7.86 9.91 11.07
N LYS A 283 -7.79 8.57 11.06
CA LYS A 283 -6.55 7.80 11.21
C LYS A 283 -5.86 7.46 9.88
N LEU A 284 -6.31 8.05 8.77
CA LEU A 284 -5.82 7.66 7.44
C LEU A 284 -4.30 7.85 7.30
N ALA A 285 -3.73 8.93 7.84
CA ALA A 285 -2.28 9.13 7.83
C ALA A 285 -1.49 8.00 8.52
N GLN A 286 -2.01 7.48 9.64
CA GLN A 286 -1.37 6.39 10.38
C GLN A 286 -1.45 5.07 9.60
N VAL A 287 -2.57 4.82 8.93
CA VAL A 287 -2.78 3.62 8.10
C VAL A 287 -1.88 3.68 6.87
N VAL A 288 -1.91 4.79 6.12
CA VAL A 288 -1.08 4.97 4.93
C VAL A 288 0.40 4.92 5.28
N HIS A 289 0.83 5.57 6.37
CA HIS A 289 2.22 5.49 6.84
C HIS A 289 2.73 4.05 7.00
N LYS A 290 1.89 3.14 7.54
CA LYS A 290 2.27 1.73 7.71
C LYS A 290 2.38 0.96 6.39
N ILE A 291 1.51 1.24 5.42
CA ILE A 291 1.47 0.52 4.14
C ILE A 291 2.32 1.17 3.05
N TRP A 292 2.76 2.42 3.24
CA TRP A 292 3.44 3.23 2.24
C TRP A 292 4.68 2.55 1.65
N PRO A 293 5.58 1.90 2.42
CA PRO A 293 6.74 1.23 1.84
C PRO A 293 6.37 0.12 0.87
N VAL A 294 5.36 -0.67 1.24
CA VAL A 294 4.86 -1.79 0.43
C VAL A 294 4.22 -1.27 -0.86
N LEU A 295 3.43 -0.18 -0.77
CA LEU A 295 2.87 0.49 -1.94
C LEU A 295 3.97 1.03 -2.87
N VAL A 296 4.91 1.80 -2.35
CA VAL A 296 5.98 2.42 -3.14
C VAL A 296 6.84 1.36 -3.83
N GLN A 297 7.21 0.29 -3.11
CA GLN A 297 7.94 -0.84 -3.69
C GLN A 297 7.13 -1.56 -4.77
N GLY A 298 5.83 -1.78 -4.56
CA GLY A 298 4.96 -2.40 -5.57
C GLY A 298 4.82 -1.58 -6.84
N ILE A 299 4.58 -0.27 -6.69
CA ILE A 299 4.52 0.67 -7.81
C ILE A 299 5.87 0.76 -8.51
N GLY A 300 6.98 0.72 -7.77
CA GLY A 300 8.33 0.75 -8.31
C GLY A 300 8.76 -0.48 -9.12
N LYS A 301 7.98 -1.57 -9.10
CA LYS A 301 8.15 -2.69 -10.04
C LYS A 301 7.63 -2.36 -11.46
N LEU A 302 6.72 -1.40 -11.57
CA LEU A 302 6.26 -0.88 -12.86
C LEU A 302 7.33 0.04 -13.47
N ASN A 303 7.27 0.25 -14.79
CA ASN A 303 8.20 1.13 -15.48
C ASN A 303 7.88 2.62 -15.24
N PHE A 304 8.18 3.11 -14.03
CA PHE A 304 7.93 4.49 -13.61
C PHE A 304 8.82 5.54 -14.30
N LYS A 305 9.88 5.10 -14.99
CA LYS A 305 10.73 5.99 -15.80
C LYS A 305 10.09 6.29 -17.16
N ALA A 306 9.43 5.31 -17.78
CA ALA A 306 8.80 5.46 -19.09
C ALA A 306 7.31 5.82 -19.00
N ASP A 307 6.63 5.49 -17.90
CA ASP A 307 5.21 5.78 -17.73
C ASP A 307 4.96 7.05 -16.90
N PRO A 308 4.49 8.15 -17.51
CA PRO A 308 4.29 9.42 -16.80
C PRO A 308 3.23 9.34 -15.70
N TYR A 309 2.22 8.47 -15.85
CA TYR A 309 1.17 8.32 -14.85
C TYR A 309 1.73 7.64 -13.59
N ILE A 310 2.55 6.61 -13.74
CA ILE A 310 3.21 5.96 -12.62
C ILE A 310 4.22 6.90 -11.96
N SER A 311 5.04 7.60 -12.74
CA SER A 311 5.99 8.60 -12.24
C SER A 311 5.30 9.70 -11.41
N LYS A 312 4.18 10.22 -11.93
CA LYS A 312 3.36 11.21 -11.23
C LYS A 312 2.76 10.62 -9.96
N THR A 313 2.21 9.41 -10.01
CA THR A 313 1.62 8.73 -8.84
C THR A 313 2.65 8.57 -7.73
N LEU A 314 3.87 8.09 -8.02
CA LEU A 314 4.96 8.01 -7.05
C LEU A 314 5.34 9.39 -6.50
N THR A 315 5.43 10.40 -7.37
CA THR A 315 5.74 11.77 -6.95
C THR A 315 4.67 12.33 -6.02
N ASP A 316 3.38 12.14 -6.33
CA ASP A 316 2.25 12.56 -5.50
C ASP A 316 2.24 11.81 -4.16
N LEU A 317 2.56 10.51 -4.15
CA LEU A 317 2.71 9.74 -2.90
C LEU A 317 3.81 10.29 -2.00
N ILE A 318 4.89 10.82 -2.55
CA ILE A 318 5.98 11.43 -1.77
C ILE A 318 5.55 12.83 -1.33
N GLN A 319 5.12 13.68 -2.27
CA GLN A 319 4.81 15.08 -2.02
C GLN A 319 3.66 15.26 -1.04
N LYS A 320 2.57 14.50 -1.22
CA LYS A 320 1.33 14.70 -0.47
C LYS A 320 1.33 14.01 0.88
N TRP A 321 2.00 12.86 1.02
CA TRP A 321 1.98 12.12 2.30
C TRP A 321 3.12 12.47 3.25
N THR A 322 4.31 12.84 2.77
CA THR A 322 5.46 13.15 3.65
C THR A 322 5.12 14.16 4.75
N PRO A 323 4.43 15.29 4.48
CA PRO A 323 4.05 16.25 5.53
C PRO A 323 3.14 15.65 6.62
N HIS A 324 2.36 14.63 6.27
CA HIS A 324 1.41 13.98 7.17
C HIS A 324 2.00 12.79 7.94
N PHE A 325 3.25 12.41 7.67
CA PHE A 325 3.94 11.33 8.38
C PHE A 325 4.51 11.72 9.74
N LYS A 326 4.40 13.00 10.12
CA LYS A 326 4.65 13.48 11.49
C LYS A 326 3.55 13.02 12.46
N ILE A 327 3.29 11.71 12.51
CA ILE A 327 2.25 11.05 13.31
C ILE A 327 2.67 10.79 14.76
N SER A 328 3.96 10.95 15.07
CA SER A 328 4.57 10.66 16.37
C SER A 328 5.72 11.63 16.63
N PRO A 329 6.00 11.98 17.91
CA PRO A 329 7.23 12.69 18.26
C PRO A 329 8.48 11.83 18.07
N ASN A 330 8.34 10.50 17.91
CA ASN A 330 9.47 9.60 17.68
C ASN A 330 9.93 9.67 16.21
N ALA A 331 11.08 10.30 15.98
CA ALA A 331 11.68 10.45 14.65
C ALA A 331 11.93 9.11 13.93
N LYS A 332 12.37 8.06 14.64
CA LYS A 332 12.53 6.70 14.07
C LYS A 332 11.22 6.16 13.51
N MET A 333 10.11 6.41 14.20
CA MET A 333 8.80 5.96 13.74
C MET A 333 8.39 6.68 12.46
N VAL A 334 8.60 8.00 12.41
CA VAL A 334 8.29 8.87 11.25
C VAL A 334 9.15 8.51 10.03
N ALA A 335 10.43 8.18 10.24
CA ALA A 335 11.37 7.85 9.18
C ALA A 335 11.25 6.40 8.68
N ARG A 336 10.57 5.51 9.44
CA ARG A 336 10.46 4.08 9.13
C ARG A 336 10.08 3.77 7.68
N PRO A 337 9.14 4.49 7.04
CA PRO A 337 8.79 4.20 5.66
C PRO A 337 9.95 4.41 4.67
N PHE A 338 10.76 5.44 4.90
CA PHE A 338 11.90 5.79 4.06
C PHE A 338 13.11 4.90 4.33
N VAL A 339 13.32 4.51 5.59
CA VAL A 339 14.29 3.48 5.98
C VAL A 339 13.99 2.18 5.24
N SER A 340 12.73 1.72 5.27
CA SER A 340 12.30 0.51 4.56
C SER A 340 12.43 0.64 3.03
N CYS A 341 12.32 1.85 2.48
CA CYS A 341 12.55 2.10 1.06
C CYS A 341 14.03 1.91 0.70
N LEU A 342 14.95 2.56 1.42
CA LEU A 342 16.39 2.43 1.18
C LEU A 342 16.90 0.99 1.37
N GLN A 343 16.29 0.26 2.32
CA GLN A 343 16.66 -1.12 2.61
C GLN A 343 16.15 -2.13 1.58
N SER A 344 15.28 -1.72 0.66
CA SER A 344 14.73 -2.59 -0.39
C SER A 344 15.75 -2.92 -1.48
N ASP A 345 15.49 -3.98 -2.24
CA ASP A 345 16.38 -4.43 -3.33
C ASP A 345 16.35 -3.52 -4.57
N ASN A 346 15.39 -2.58 -4.64
CA ASN A 346 15.25 -1.66 -5.76
C ASN A 346 15.99 -0.33 -5.50
N ALA A 347 17.28 -0.31 -5.84
CA ALA A 347 18.12 0.87 -5.70
C ALA A 347 17.65 2.05 -6.58
N GLU A 348 17.09 1.79 -7.77
CA GLU A 348 16.59 2.85 -8.66
C GLU A 348 15.36 3.56 -8.08
N LEU A 349 14.45 2.81 -7.47
CA LEU A 349 13.31 3.37 -6.77
C LEU A 349 13.75 4.18 -5.55
N SER A 350 14.71 3.66 -4.80
CA SER A 350 15.27 4.37 -3.64
C SER A 350 15.87 5.70 -4.08
N LEU A 351 16.70 5.69 -5.13
CA LEU A 351 17.26 6.89 -5.73
C LEU A 351 16.16 7.88 -6.11
N PHE A 352 15.13 7.44 -6.84
CA PHE A 352 13.99 8.27 -7.23
C PHE A 352 13.28 8.90 -6.01
N VAL A 353 13.01 8.12 -4.96
CA VAL A 353 12.32 8.60 -3.76
C VAL A 353 13.12 9.71 -3.08
N PHE A 354 14.42 9.50 -2.88
CA PHE A 354 15.28 10.49 -2.23
C PHE A 354 15.53 11.72 -3.11
N GLU A 355 15.65 11.57 -4.42
CA GLU A 355 15.73 12.70 -5.37
C GLU A 355 14.45 13.55 -5.33
N LYS A 356 13.28 12.89 -5.23
CA LYS A 356 12.02 13.62 -5.08
C LYS A 356 11.92 14.33 -3.75
N LEU A 357 12.28 13.69 -2.64
CA LEU A 357 12.31 14.34 -1.33
C LEU A 357 13.19 15.59 -1.32
N THR A 358 14.40 15.52 -1.89
CA THR A 358 15.29 16.69 -1.96
C THR A 358 14.74 17.76 -2.90
N SER A 359 14.30 17.39 -4.09
CA SER A 359 13.79 18.35 -5.08
C SER A 359 12.50 19.07 -4.62
N LEU A 360 11.66 18.41 -3.83
CA LEU A 360 10.37 18.96 -3.38
C LEU A 360 10.49 19.78 -2.09
N PHE A 361 11.34 19.36 -1.15
CA PHE A 361 11.36 19.93 0.21
C PHE A 361 12.67 20.63 0.58
N LEU A 362 13.77 20.35 -0.13
CA LEU A 362 15.08 20.97 0.14
C LEU A 362 15.54 21.91 -0.98
N ALA A 363 14.95 21.85 -2.18
CA ALA A 363 15.25 22.80 -3.23
C ALA A 363 14.91 24.23 -2.78
N THR A 364 15.88 25.13 -2.86
CA THR A 364 15.70 26.52 -2.41
C THR A 364 15.06 27.35 -3.50
N GLN A 365 13.91 27.95 -3.21
CA GLN A 365 13.32 28.98 -4.05
C GLN A 365 13.49 30.33 -3.35
N ARG A 366 14.16 31.28 -4.01
CA ARG A 366 14.39 32.64 -3.47
C ARG A 366 15.01 32.64 -2.05
N ARG A 367 15.93 31.70 -1.78
CA ARG A 367 16.60 31.48 -0.47
C ARG A 367 15.68 31.08 0.69
N GLN A 368 14.42 30.76 0.43
CA GLN A 368 13.51 30.24 1.44
C GLN A 368 13.51 28.71 1.43
N ALA A 369 13.44 28.13 2.63
CA ALA A 369 13.25 26.70 2.83
C ALA A 369 11.75 26.36 2.79
N ASP A 370 11.44 25.14 2.35
CA ASP A 370 10.08 24.61 2.47
C ASP A 370 9.66 24.50 3.95
N PRO A 371 8.39 24.71 4.31
CA PRO A 371 7.90 24.53 5.68
C PRO A 371 8.19 23.14 6.27
N ASN A 372 8.33 22.11 5.42
CA ASN A 372 8.62 20.75 5.81
C ASN A 372 10.10 20.37 5.66
N ALA A 373 10.99 21.31 5.34
CA ALA A 373 12.42 21.03 5.18
C ALA A 373 13.01 20.35 6.43
N CYS A 374 12.74 20.88 7.63
CA CYS A 374 13.21 20.28 8.88
C CYS A 374 12.73 18.83 9.07
N LEU A 375 11.48 18.53 8.71
CA LEU A 375 10.93 17.17 8.78
C LEU A 375 11.73 16.22 7.88
N VAL A 376 12.00 16.62 6.64
CA VAL A 376 12.76 15.81 5.69
C VAL A 376 14.21 15.62 6.15
N VAL A 377 14.83 16.65 6.72
CA VAL A 377 16.19 16.52 7.28
C VAL A 377 16.20 15.56 8.47
N THR A 378 15.20 15.61 9.36
CA THR A 378 15.07 14.62 10.45
C THR A 378 14.90 13.20 9.88
N ILE A 379 14.08 13.01 8.85
CA ILE A 379 13.94 11.71 8.18
C ILE A 379 15.30 11.23 7.64
N PHE A 380 16.06 12.11 7.01
CA PHE A 380 17.39 11.77 6.48
C PHE A 380 18.39 11.40 7.56
N GLN A 381 18.38 12.09 8.71
CA GLN A 381 19.22 11.74 9.86
C GLN A 381 18.93 10.30 10.33
N GLU A 382 17.67 9.96 10.50
CA GLU A 382 17.26 8.59 10.90
C GLU A 382 17.57 7.54 9.82
N VAL A 383 17.47 7.91 8.54
CA VAL A 383 17.88 7.03 7.43
C VAL A 383 19.37 6.73 7.50
N ILE A 384 20.22 7.73 7.73
CA ILE A 384 21.67 7.53 7.89
C ILE A 384 21.97 6.69 9.13
N GLU A 385 21.34 6.97 10.27
CA GLU A 385 21.50 6.16 11.49
C GLU A 385 21.13 4.69 11.27
N SER A 386 20.12 4.40 10.43
CA SER A 386 19.71 3.04 10.11
C SER A 386 20.72 2.26 9.24
N ILE A 387 21.61 2.94 8.52
CA ILE A 387 22.67 2.29 7.74
C ILE A 387 23.71 1.72 8.71
N ASP A 388 24.12 2.50 9.70
CA ASP A 388 25.18 2.11 10.64
C ASP A 388 24.70 1.14 11.75
N ALA A 389 23.38 1.01 11.96
CA ALA A 389 22.81 0.22 13.05
C ALA A 389 22.78 -1.31 12.84
N ASN A 390 23.04 -1.80 11.62
CA ASN A 390 22.81 -3.21 11.27
C ASN A 390 24.12 -3.96 10.99
N ASN A 391 24.27 -5.17 11.55
CA ASN A 391 25.37 -6.11 11.29
C ASN A 391 25.27 -6.72 9.87
N ILE A 392 25.26 -5.88 8.85
CA ILE A 392 25.15 -6.26 7.44
C ILE A 392 26.54 -6.14 6.80
N SER A 393 26.81 -6.91 5.74
CA SER A 393 28.05 -6.82 4.97
C SER A 393 28.35 -5.38 4.52
N ASP A 394 29.61 -4.99 4.61
CA ASP A 394 30.10 -3.64 4.27
C ASP A 394 29.72 -3.18 2.86
N ASP A 395 29.61 -4.10 1.89
CA ASP A 395 29.24 -3.79 0.51
C ASP A 395 27.80 -3.23 0.41
N ILE A 396 26.84 -3.86 1.10
CA ILE A 396 25.45 -3.40 1.13
C ILE A 396 25.34 -2.04 1.82
N LEU A 397 26.10 -1.82 2.91
CA LEU A 397 26.13 -0.53 3.61
C LEU A 397 26.66 0.58 2.69
N THR A 398 27.75 0.29 1.97
CA THR A 398 28.35 1.19 1.00
C THR A 398 27.38 1.54 -0.12
N LYS A 399 26.72 0.54 -0.71
CA LYS A 399 25.73 0.74 -1.79
C LYS A 399 24.51 1.56 -1.35
N ARG A 400 24.02 1.34 -0.12
CA ARG A 400 22.92 2.13 0.45
C ARG A 400 23.33 3.58 0.66
N LEU A 401 24.50 3.81 1.25
CA LEU A 401 25.03 5.16 1.45
C LEU A 401 25.29 5.86 0.11
N GLU A 402 25.83 5.15 -0.88
CA GLU A 402 26.05 5.65 -2.23
C GLU A 402 24.72 6.08 -2.88
N THR A 403 23.70 5.23 -2.81
CA THR A 403 22.37 5.51 -3.36
C THR A 403 21.77 6.75 -2.71
N PHE A 404 21.86 6.87 -1.39
CA PHE A 404 21.40 8.05 -0.66
C PHE A 404 22.19 9.30 -1.09
N MET A 405 23.52 9.24 -1.11
CA MET A 405 24.37 10.38 -1.47
C MET A 405 24.14 10.84 -2.91
N LYS A 406 23.99 9.92 -3.87
CA LYS A 406 23.66 10.23 -5.27
C LYS A 406 22.38 11.06 -5.38
N ALA A 407 21.35 10.66 -4.64
CA ALA A 407 20.06 11.35 -4.67
C ALA A 407 20.03 12.70 -3.93
N THR A 408 20.80 12.85 -2.86
CA THR A 408 20.57 13.93 -1.89
C THR A 408 21.67 14.98 -1.84
N SER A 409 22.93 14.57 -1.94
CA SER A 409 24.04 15.40 -1.44
C SER A 409 24.23 16.70 -2.21
N LEU A 410 24.06 16.73 -3.55
CA LEU A 410 24.18 17.98 -4.31
C LEU A 410 23.15 19.03 -3.85
N LEU A 411 21.87 18.66 -3.76
CA LEU A 411 20.81 19.57 -3.32
C LEU A 411 20.92 19.94 -1.84
N MET A 412 21.40 19.03 -0.99
CA MET A 412 21.68 19.36 0.41
C MET A 412 22.79 20.42 0.53
N LEU A 413 23.85 20.33 -0.28
CA LEU A 413 24.91 21.36 -0.34
C LEU A 413 24.36 22.70 -0.84
N GLU A 414 23.51 22.68 -1.88
CA GLU A 414 22.84 23.89 -2.36
C GLU A 414 21.95 24.53 -1.29
N HIS A 415 21.23 23.72 -0.53
CA HIS A 415 20.40 24.20 0.58
C HIS A 415 21.26 24.86 1.67
N ILE A 416 22.34 24.21 2.10
CA ILE A 416 23.26 24.78 3.10
C ILE A 416 23.84 26.12 2.61
N MET A 417 24.19 26.20 1.33
CA MET A 417 24.77 27.40 0.73
C MET A 417 23.77 28.55 0.64
N MET A 418 22.52 28.27 0.26
CA MET A 418 21.56 29.31 -0.13
C MET A 418 20.60 29.74 0.98
N VAL A 419 20.36 28.91 1.98
CA VAL A 419 19.42 29.21 3.07
C VAL A 419 20.12 30.00 4.17
N ASP A 420 19.41 30.95 4.78
CA ASP A 420 19.94 31.78 5.86
C ASP A 420 20.33 30.94 7.10
N GLU A 421 21.37 31.38 7.81
CA GLU A 421 21.91 30.68 9.00
C GLU A 421 20.88 30.49 10.13
N VAL A 422 19.87 31.36 10.21
CA VAL A 422 18.81 31.30 11.24
C VAL A 422 17.78 30.20 10.99
N VAL A 423 17.71 29.67 9.77
CA VAL A 423 16.72 28.64 9.42
C VAL A 423 17.23 27.27 9.91
N PRO A 424 16.48 26.55 10.76
CA PRO A 424 16.99 25.33 11.40
C PRO A 424 17.38 24.21 10.43
N SER A 425 16.78 24.15 9.24
CA SER A 425 17.12 23.12 8.25
C SER A 425 18.59 23.20 7.79
N ARG A 426 19.20 24.39 7.76
CA ARG A 426 20.60 24.58 7.37
C ARG A 426 21.56 23.95 8.38
N SER A 427 21.36 24.21 9.68
CA SER A 427 22.22 23.62 10.72
C SER A 427 22.05 22.11 10.81
N LEU A 428 20.80 21.62 10.73
CA LEU A 428 20.51 20.19 10.73
C LEU A 428 21.14 19.45 9.54
N LEU A 429 21.20 20.08 8.36
CA LEU A 429 21.87 19.51 7.18
C LEU A 429 23.39 19.51 7.30
N LEU A 430 23.98 20.55 7.88
CA LEU A 430 25.41 20.58 8.18
C LEU A 430 25.80 19.45 9.14
N ASP A 431 25.01 19.25 10.20
CA ASP A 431 25.21 18.15 11.15
C ASP A 431 25.05 16.78 10.48
N LEU A 432 24.03 16.62 9.62
CA LEU A 432 23.83 15.40 8.84
C LEU A 432 25.03 15.11 7.92
N PHE A 433 25.52 16.11 7.19
CA PHE A 433 26.72 15.95 6.35
C PHE A 433 27.94 15.55 7.16
N LYS A 434 28.16 16.21 8.31
CA LYS A 434 29.25 15.87 9.21
C LYS A 434 29.16 14.42 9.67
N ARG A 435 27.96 13.94 10.03
CA ARG A 435 27.72 12.53 10.38
C ARG A 435 28.06 11.59 9.23
N ILE A 436 27.59 11.88 8.01
CA ILE A 436 27.85 11.07 6.81
C ILE A 436 29.36 10.91 6.60
N VAL A 437 30.11 12.01 6.55
CA VAL A 437 31.56 11.94 6.28
C VAL A 437 32.37 11.38 7.45
N SER A 438 31.81 11.43 8.66
CA SER A 438 32.43 10.85 9.85
C SER A 438 32.21 9.34 9.97
N SER A 439 31.21 8.80 9.26
CA SER A 439 30.85 7.38 9.29
C SER A 439 31.99 6.47 8.82
N ALA A 440 32.09 5.29 9.43
CA ALA A 440 33.09 4.28 9.04
C ALA A 440 32.87 3.80 7.60
N THR A 441 31.62 3.74 7.14
CA THR A 441 31.24 3.36 5.78
C THR A 441 31.80 4.35 4.76
N TYR A 442 31.62 5.65 4.98
CA TYR A 442 32.18 6.69 4.11
C TYR A 442 33.71 6.68 4.06
N LYS A 443 34.35 6.59 5.24
CA LYS A 443 35.82 6.67 5.33
C LYS A 443 36.52 5.50 4.63
N ARG A 444 35.91 4.31 4.62
CA ARG A 444 36.48 3.11 3.99
C ARG A 444 36.26 3.06 2.47
N ALA A 445 35.22 3.70 1.95
CA ALA A 445 34.84 3.60 0.55
C ALA A 445 35.34 4.81 -0.27
N ALA A 446 36.45 4.62 -1.01
CA ALA A 446 37.01 5.66 -1.89
C ALA A 446 35.99 6.16 -2.94
N GLY A 447 35.10 5.30 -3.43
CA GLY A 447 34.04 5.68 -4.37
C GLY A 447 33.07 6.72 -3.80
N LEU A 448 32.77 6.69 -2.49
CA LEU A 448 31.92 7.68 -1.83
C LEU A 448 32.62 9.05 -1.70
N GLN A 449 33.92 9.04 -1.48
CA GLN A 449 34.74 10.25 -1.44
C GLN A 449 34.81 10.91 -2.82
N GLN A 450 35.03 10.10 -3.86
CA GLN A 450 35.00 10.55 -5.25
C GLN A 450 33.63 11.12 -5.64
N LEU A 451 32.54 10.47 -5.24
CA LEU A 451 31.18 10.96 -5.49
C LEU A 451 30.96 12.35 -4.87
N LEU A 452 31.40 12.56 -3.62
CA LEU A 452 31.30 13.88 -2.99
C LEU A 452 32.16 14.92 -3.72
N ALA A 453 33.38 14.56 -4.13
CA ALA A 453 34.24 15.44 -4.91
C ALA A 453 33.57 15.83 -6.25
N GLU A 454 32.95 14.88 -6.95
CA GLU A 454 32.20 15.14 -8.19
C GLU A 454 31.05 16.11 -7.98
N HIS A 455 30.25 15.93 -6.92
CA HIS A 455 29.18 16.86 -6.59
C HIS A 455 29.70 18.26 -6.23
N LEU A 456 30.83 18.38 -5.53
CA LEU A 456 31.45 19.67 -5.26
C LEU A 456 31.98 20.33 -6.55
N ARG A 457 32.53 19.56 -7.50
CA ARG A 457 32.91 20.09 -8.82
C ARG A 457 31.70 20.61 -9.60
N LEU A 458 30.58 19.89 -9.57
CA LEU A 458 29.31 20.34 -10.17
C LEU A 458 28.81 21.63 -9.51
N LEU A 459 28.84 21.68 -8.17
CA LEU A 459 28.45 22.87 -7.40
C LEU A 459 29.33 24.08 -7.75
N THR A 460 30.64 23.86 -7.90
CA THR A 460 31.62 24.87 -8.31
C THR A 460 31.24 25.46 -9.67
N LYS A 461 31.00 24.61 -10.68
CA LYS A 461 30.59 25.05 -12.03
C LYS A 461 29.30 25.86 -12.01
N LYS A 462 28.33 25.45 -11.18
CA LYS A 462 26.99 26.07 -11.14
C LYS A 462 26.98 27.41 -10.41
N HIS A 463 27.73 27.54 -9.30
CA HIS A 463 27.52 28.64 -8.35
C HIS A 463 28.71 29.57 -8.15
N LEU A 464 29.95 29.16 -8.48
CA LEU A 464 31.14 29.99 -8.25
C LEU A 464 31.02 31.38 -8.90
N ALA A 465 30.46 31.44 -10.11
CA ALA A 465 30.35 32.66 -10.90
C ALA A 465 29.29 33.66 -10.39
N TYR A 466 28.28 33.22 -9.64
CA TYR A 466 27.13 34.05 -9.26
C TYR A 466 26.99 34.22 -7.74
N TYR A 467 27.43 33.22 -6.97
CA TYR A 467 27.26 33.13 -5.53
C TYR A 467 28.60 32.90 -4.82
N THR A 468 29.65 33.59 -5.29
CA THR A 468 31.04 33.39 -4.86
C THR A 468 31.20 33.37 -3.33
N PHE A 469 30.62 34.34 -2.62
CA PHE A 469 30.75 34.41 -1.16
C PHE A 469 30.15 33.18 -0.45
N PHE A 470 28.88 32.86 -0.74
CA PHE A 470 28.19 31.73 -0.13
C PHE A 470 28.86 30.40 -0.47
N PHE A 471 29.35 30.27 -1.70
CA PHE A 471 30.08 29.09 -2.13
C PHE A 471 31.38 28.88 -1.31
N PHE A 472 32.20 29.92 -1.15
CA PHE A 472 33.43 29.80 -0.35
C PHE A 472 33.14 29.63 1.15
N GLU A 473 32.08 30.25 1.67
CA GLU A 473 31.63 30.03 3.05
C GLU A 473 31.25 28.57 3.28
N LEU A 474 30.48 27.95 2.37
CA LEU A 474 30.19 26.52 2.41
C LEU A 474 31.48 25.69 2.41
N LEU A 475 32.41 25.94 1.47
CA LEU A 475 33.67 25.17 1.41
C LEU A 475 34.49 25.31 2.70
N GLN A 476 34.53 26.51 3.30
CA GLN A 476 35.23 26.73 4.57
C GLN A 476 34.59 25.95 5.71
N ARG A 477 33.26 25.85 5.76
CA ARG A 477 32.55 25.02 6.75
C ARG A 477 32.83 23.53 6.52
N LEU A 478 32.77 23.06 5.28
CA LEU A 478 33.06 21.65 4.95
C LEU A 478 34.53 21.28 5.25
N ALA A 479 35.47 22.19 5.01
CA ALA A 479 36.89 21.97 5.28
C ALA A 479 37.19 21.65 6.76
N GLN A 480 36.31 22.03 7.69
CA GLN A 480 36.47 21.73 9.12
C GLN A 480 36.28 20.24 9.46
N PHE A 481 35.61 19.47 8.60
CA PHE A 481 35.31 18.05 8.88
C PHE A 481 35.49 17.11 7.68
N THR A 482 35.76 17.62 6.48
CA THR A 482 36.15 16.82 5.30
C THR A 482 37.30 17.48 4.50
N PRO A 483 38.43 17.84 5.15
CA PRO A 483 39.52 18.57 4.50
C PRO A 483 40.10 17.82 3.29
N ASP A 484 40.19 16.50 3.35
CA ASP A 484 40.76 15.68 2.27
C ASP A 484 39.94 15.78 0.98
N THR A 485 38.60 15.77 1.08
CA THR A 485 37.73 15.92 -0.10
C THR A 485 37.84 17.32 -0.69
N ILE A 486 37.98 18.35 0.14
CA ILE A 486 38.20 19.72 -0.34
C ILE A 486 39.55 19.81 -1.06
N LEU A 487 40.60 19.19 -0.51
CA LEU A 487 41.92 19.12 -1.17
C LEU A 487 41.85 18.45 -2.55
N GLN A 488 41.07 17.37 -2.70
CA GLN A 488 40.89 16.66 -3.98
C GLN A 488 40.25 17.51 -5.10
N ILE A 489 39.56 18.59 -4.77
CA ILE A 489 38.93 19.48 -5.77
C ILE A 489 39.69 20.81 -5.94
N MET A 490 40.76 21.07 -5.18
CA MET A 490 41.44 22.37 -5.20
C MET A 490 41.98 22.75 -6.57
N ASP A 491 42.60 21.81 -7.28
CA ASP A 491 43.14 22.08 -8.63
C ASP A 491 42.02 22.45 -9.62
N PHE A 492 40.88 21.75 -9.52
CA PHE A 492 39.70 22.04 -10.31
C PHE A 492 39.10 23.41 -9.96
N LEU A 493 39.00 23.74 -8.67
CA LEU A 493 38.51 25.04 -8.19
C LEU A 493 39.39 26.19 -8.71
N LEU A 494 40.72 26.04 -8.65
CA LEU A 494 41.67 27.03 -9.18
C LEU A 494 41.50 27.23 -10.69
N ALA A 495 41.29 26.15 -11.45
CA ALA A 495 41.04 26.24 -12.89
C ALA A 495 39.73 26.98 -13.18
N GLU A 496 38.63 26.62 -12.51
CA GLU A 496 37.33 27.29 -12.69
C GLU A 496 37.34 28.75 -12.23
N MET A 497 38.09 29.10 -11.17
CA MET A 497 38.28 30.49 -10.77
C MET A 497 38.87 31.34 -11.90
N ARG A 498 39.91 30.83 -12.60
CA ARG A 498 40.51 31.55 -13.75
C ARG A 498 39.49 31.74 -14.87
N VAL A 499 38.65 30.74 -15.12
CA VAL A 499 37.57 30.82 -16.12
C VAL A 499 36.56 31.90 -15.73
N VAL A 500 36.17 31.98 -14.45
CA VAL A 500 35.25 33.00 -13.94
C VAL A 500 35.85 34.40 -14.02
N GLU A 501 37.12 34.57 -13.65
CA GLU A 501 37.86 35.84 -13.77
C GLU A 501 37.92 36.32 -15.22
N GLN A 502 38.28 35.42 -16.13
CA GLN A 502 38.34 35.73 -17.56
C GLN A 502 36.97 36.16 -18.10
N LYS A 503 35.88 35.49 -17.69
CA LYS A 503 34.51 35.86 -18.08
C LYS A 503 34.06 37.20 -17.52
N ARG A 504 34.56 37.59 -16.33
CA ARG A 504 34.24 38.89 -15.71
C ARG A 504 35.04 40.05 -16.33
N GLY A 505 36.09 39.78 -17.09
CA GLY A 505 36.83 40.76 -17.90
C GLY A 505 37.66 41.78 -17.10
N ALA A 506 37.75 41.65 -15.78
CA ALA A 506 38.39 42.61 -14.88
C ALA A 506 39.81 42.20 -14.42
N GLY A 507 40.39 41.14 -14.99
CA GLY A 507 41.63 40.55 -14.48
C GLY A 507 41.39 39.69 -13.23
N GLU A 508 42.33 39.71 -12.28
CA GLU A 508 42.20 38.94 -11.03
C GLU A 508 41.11 39.49 -10.12
N ASP A 509 40.20 38.62 -9.66
CA ASP A 509 39.13 39.03 -8.75
C ASP A 509 39.63 38.96 -7.31
N ASN A 510 40.10 40.09 -6.79
CA ASN A 510 40.64 40.22 -5.43
C ASN A 510 39.71 39.66 -4.34
N ARG A 511 38.38 39.76 -4.52
CA ARG A 511 37.42 39.23 -3.55
C ARG A 511 37.40 37.71 -3.59
N MET A 512 37.36 37.13 -4.78
CA MET A 512 37.39 35.67 -4.96
C MET A 512 38.72 35.09 -4.48
N ARG A 513 39.84 35.75 -4.79
CA ARG A 513 41.18 35.40 -4.33
C ARG A 513 41.32 35.50 -2.81
N GLY A 514 40.74 36.52 -2.18
CA GLY A 514 40.68 36.63 -0.72
C GLY A 514 39.86 35.50 -0.07
N CYS A 515 38.75 35.08 -0.68
CA CYS A 515 37.98 33.94 -0.19
C CYS A 515 38.73 32.61 -0.31
N LEU A 516 39.48 32.42 -1.41
CA LEU A 516 40.37 31.28 -1.61
C LEU A 516 41.50 31.25 -0.57
N GLN A 517 42.14 32.39 -0.29
CA GLN A 517 43.19 32.46 0.74
C GLN A 517 42.66 32.04 2.11
N LYS A 518 41.46 32.48 2.49
CA LYS A 518 40.79 32.05 3.73
C LYS A 518 40.54 30.53 3.74
N LEU A 519 40.05 29.96 2.64
CA LEU A 519 39.85 28.52 2.52
C LEU A 519 41.17 27.74 2.70
N GLN A 520 42.25 28.20 2.06
CA GLN A 520 43.58 27.61 2.19
C GLN A 520 44.12 27.70 3.62
N GLN A 521 43.86 28.80 4.33
CA GLN A 521 44.21 28.94 5.75
C GLN A 521 43.44 27.94 6.61
N THR A 522 42.13 27.77 6.39
CA THR A 522 41.32 26.76 7.08
C THR A 522 41.87 25.34 6.86
N LEU A 523 42.26 25.00 5.63
CA LEU A 523 42.83 23.69 5.31
C LEU A 523 44.20 23.47 5.96
N LYS A 524 45.00 24.52 6.15
CA LYS A 524 46.28 24.45 6.88
C LYS A 524 46.08 24.25 8.37
N GLY A 525 45.04 24.83 8.96
CA GLY A 525 44.71 24.66 10.39
C GLY A 525 43.96 23.36 10.72
N ALA A 526 43.45 22.65 9.71
CA ALA A 526 42.75 21.36 9.87
C ALA A 526 43.67 20.13 9.72
N ARG A 527 44.94 20.34 9.33
CA ARG A 527 46.02 19.35 9.38
C ARG A 527 46.76 19.50 10.71
#